data_AF-A0A9E1U841-F1
#
_entry.id   AF-A0A9E1U841-F1
#
_cell.length_a   1.000
_cell.length_b   1.000
_cell.length_c   1.000
_cell.angle_alpha   90.00
_cell.angle_beta   90.00
_cell.angle_gamma   90.00
#
_symmetry.space_group_name_H-M   'P 1'
#
loop_
_entity.id
_entity.type
_entity.pdbx_description
1 polymer ?
#
loop_
_entity_poly.entity_id
_entity_poly.type
_entity_poly.pdbx_seq_one_letter_code
_entity_poly.pdbx_strand_id
1 'polypeptide(L)'
;RNDQANGILITGYQAENSGGRKLLDEGKISIFGNITQIDLQVSQFQLSNHAGHSELCDFANKCAPQDMILFHAPEDSRNVIFSEMGKEIKIHLPVNGVPIHINS
;
A
#
# COMPACT_ATOMS: atom_id res chain seq x y z
N ARG A 1 1.19 -6.13 -34.33
CA ARG A 1 2.47 -6.73 -33.88
C ARG A 1 2.20 -7.24 -32.46
N ASN A 2 1.70 -8.47 -32.31
CA ASN A 2 1.40 -9.10 -31.02
C ASN A 2 2.41 -10.23 -30.84
N ASP A 3 3.46 -9.97 -30.08
CA ASP A 3 4.45 -10.98 -29.73
C ASP A 3 4.16 -11.48 -28.32
N GLN A 4 3.82 -12.76 -28.20
CA GLN A 4 3.50 -13.39 -26.91
C GLN A 4 4.74 -13.59 -26.02
N ALA A 5 5.95 -13.30 -26.52
CA ALA A 5 7.15 -13.24 -25.70
C ALA A 5 7.23 -11.98 -24.81
N ASN A 6 6.36 -10.99 -25.04
CA ASN A 6 6.35 -9.77 -24.23
C ASN A 6 5.59 -9.98 -22.92
N GLY A 7 6.07 -9.35 -21.85
CA GLY A 7 5.42 -9.33 -20.55
C GLY A 7 5.44 -7.94 -19.93
N ILE A 8 4.51 -7.69 -19.00
CA ILE A 8 4.45 -6.48 -18.19
C ILE A 8 4.87 -6.84 -16.77
N LEU A 9 5.94 -6.21 -16.29
CA LEU A 9 6.42 -6.35 -14.92
C LEU A 9 6.07 -5.09 -14.14
N ILE A 10 5.24 -5.23 -13.11
CA ILE A 10 4.85 -4.16 -12.20
C ILE A 10 5.70 -4.28 -10.93
N THR A 11 6.45 -3.24 -10.59
CA THR A 11 7.39 -3.25 -9.45
C THR A 11 6.87 -2.54 -8.21
N GLY A 12 5.81 -1.75 -8.36
CA GLY A 12 5.22 -0.95 -7.28
C GLY A 12 3.83 -1.43 -6.89
N TYR A 13 3.38 -0.99 -5.71
CA TYR A 13 1.99 -1.14 -5.29
C TYR A 13 1.04 -0.43 -6.26
N GLN A 14 -0.11 -1.04 -6.51
CA GLN A 14 -1.16 -0.45 -7.34
C GLN A 14 -2.36 -0.10 -6.47
N ALA A 15 -2.66 1.20 -6.37
CA ALA A 15 -3.76 1.71 -5.56
C ALA A 15 -5.11 1.18 -6.05
N GLU A 16 -6.08 1.08 -5.14
CA GLU A 16 -7.46 0.75 -5.51
C GLU A 16 -7.98 1.75 -6.55
N ASN A 17 -8.81 1.26 -7.47
CA ASN A 17 -9.36 2.03 -8.59
C ASN A 17 -8.33 2.60 -9.58
N SER A 18 -7.04 2.23 -9.46
CA SER A 18 -6.02 2.59 -10.44
C SER A 18 -6.06 1.68 -11.67
N GLY A 19 -5.55 2.18 -12.81
CA GLY A 19 -5.41 1.38 -14.02
C GLY A 19 -4.48 0.18 -13.85
N GLY A 20 -3.43 0.29 -13.03
CA GLY A 20 -2.53 -0.82 -12.76
C GLY A 20 -3.16 -1.90 -11.88
N ARG A 21 -4.04 -1.53 -10.94
CA ARG A 21 -4.85 -2.49 -10.17
C ARG A 21 -5.79 -3.25 -11.10
N LYS A 22 -6.50 -2.54 -11.97
CA LYS A 22 -7.38 -3.15 -12.98
C LYS A 22 -6.61 -4.04 -13.97
N LEU A 23 -5.39 -3.66 -14.33
CA LEU A 23 -4.53 -4.47 -15.19
C LEU A 23 -4.12 -5.77 -14.51
N LEU A 24 -3.78 -5.74 -13.22
CA LEU A 24 -3.43 -6.93 -12.46
C LEU A 24 -4.64 -7.87 -12.26
N ASP A 25 -5.79 -7.31 -11.92
CA ASP A 25 -6.95 -8.08 -11.51
C ASP A 25 -7.75 -8.60 -12.72
N GLU A 26 -7.87 -7.80 -13.78
CA GLU A 26 -8.74 -8.08 -14.94
C GLU A 26 -7.97 -8.23 -16.27
N GLY A 27 -6.68 -7.93 -16.31
CA GLY A 27 -5.93 -7.83 -17.58
C GLY A 27 -6.40 -6.68 -18.46
N LYS A 28 -7.02 -5.64 -17.89
CA LYS A 28 -7.60 -4.51 -18.62
C LYS A 28 -7.12 -3.17 -18.12
N ILE A 29 -6.98 -2.20 -19.01
CA ILE A 29 -6.65 -0.82 -18.65
C ILE A 29 -7.39 0.17 -19.55
N SER A 30 -7.69 1.36 -19.01
CA SER A 30 -8.28 2.45 -19.81
C SER A 30 -7.18 3.11 -20.64
N ILE A 31 -7.34 3.09 -21.97
CA ILE A 31 -6.45 3.76 -22.92
C ILE A 31 -7.32 4.69 -23.76
N PHE A 32 -7.05 6.00 -23.68
CA PHE A 32 -7.84 7.05 -24.35
C PHE A 32 -9.36 6.95 -24.08
N GLY A 33 -9.73 6.60 -22.85
CA GLY A 33 -11.13 6.45 -22.42
C GLY A 33 -11.79 5.11 -22.77
N ASN A 34 -11.10 4.23 -23.50
CA ASN A 34 -11.60 2.91 -23.85
C ASN A 34 -10.99 1.84 -22.94
N ILE A 35 -11.84 0.96 -22.41
CA ILE A 35 -11.37 -0.22 -21.70
C ILE A 35 -10.76 -1.20 -22.70
N THR A 36 -9.45 -1.39 -22.61
CA THR A 36 -8.68 -2.20 -23.54
C THR A 36 -8.18 -3.47 -22.84
N GLN A 37 -8.42 -4.62 -23.46
CA GLN A 37 -7.87 -5.91 -23.04
C GLN A 37 -6.38 -5.96 -23.36
N ILE A 38 -5.57 -6.41 -22.41
CA ILE A 38 -4.13 -6.59 -22.57
C ILE A 38 -3.83 -8.08 -22.58
N ASP A 39 -3.55 -8.61 -23.77
CA ASP A 39 -3.26 -10.03 -23.99
C ASP A 39 -1.76 -10.34 -23.78
N LEU A 40 -1.20 -9.90 -22.64
CA LEU A 40 0.18 -10.14 -22.25
C LEU A 40 0.22 -10.77 -20.84
N GLN A 41 1.29 -11.50 -20.53
CA GLN A 41 1.55 -11.91 -19.16
C GLN A 41 1.83 -10.66 -18.31
N VAL A 42 1.07 -10.48 -17.23
CA VAL A 42 1.30 -9.43 -16.24
C VAL A 42 1.78 -10.09 -14.96
N SER A 43 2.86 -9.56 -14.38
CA SER A 43 3.41 -10.05 -13.10
C SER A 43 3.80 -8.89 -12.21
N GLN A 44 3.56 -9.03 -10.90
CA GLN A 44 3.94 -8.03 -9.90
C GLN A 44 5.09 -8.54 -9.03
N PHE A 45 6.08 -7.68 -8.84
CA PHE A 45 7.20 -7.87 -7.92
C PHE A 45 7.14 -6.80 -6.84
N GLN A 46 7.38 -7.18 -5.58
CA GLN A 46 7.34 -6.27 -4.44
C GLN A 46 8.68 -5.52 -4.31
N LEU A 47 8.89 -4.51 -5.16
CA LEU A 47 10.11 -3.68 -5.22
C LEU A 47 9.77 -2.20 -4.96
N SER A 48 8.78 -1.93 -4.11
CA SER A 48 8.20 -0.60 -3.91
C SER A 48 9.07 0.35 -3.08
N ASN A 49 10.23 -0.09 -2.59
CA ASN A 49 11.10 0.62 -1.63
C ASN A 49 10.42 1.01 -0.31
N HIS A 50 9.24 0.46 0.00
CA HIS A 50 8.60 0.62 1.30
C HIS A 50 9.11 -0.46 2.26
N ALA A 51 9.28 -0.10 3.53
CA ALA A 51 9.57 -1.05 4.59
C ALA A 51 8.40 -2.03 4.76
N GLY A 52 8.73 -3.29 5.08
CA GLY A 52 7.74 -4.29 5.44
C GLY A 52 7.23 -4.10 6.87
N HIS A 53 6.33 -5.00 7.28
CA HIS A 53 5.73 -4.98 8.61
C HIS A 53 6.78 -5.04 9.73
N SER A 54 7.68 -6.03 9.66
CA SER A 54 8.70 -6.25 10.67
C SER A 54 9.66 -5.07 10.79
N GLU A 55 10.08 -4.49 9.68
CA GLU A 55 10.98 -3.33 9.67
C GLU A 55 10.31 -2.08 10.26
N LEU A 56 9.01 -1.88 10.02
CA LEU A 56 8.25 -0.77 10.62
C LEU A 56 8.08 -0.94 12.12
N CYS A 57 7.71 -2.14 12.61
CA CYS A 57 7.60 -2.42 14.04
C CYS A 57 8.95 -2.25 14.75
N ASP A 58 10.02 -2.82 14.19
CA ASP A 58 11.37 -2.69 14.73
C ASP A 58 11.84 -1.24 14.80
N PHE A 59 11.54 -0.45 13.77
CA PHE A 59 11.87 0.97 13.74
C PHE A 59 11.15 1.74 14.85
N ALA A 60 9.83 1.55 14.98
CA ALA A 60 9.04 2.21 16.01
C ALA A 60 9.49 1.83 17.44
N ASN A 61 9.77 0.55 17.68
CA ASN A 61 10.30 0.07 18.96
C ASN A 61 11.65 0.71 19.32
N LYS A 62 12.57 0.82 18.35
CA LYS A 62 13.87 1.47 18.56
C LYS A 62 13.77 2.97 18.80
N CYS A 63 12.75 3.63 18.26
CA CYS A 63 12.50 5.05 18.54
C CYS A 63 11.92 5.30 19.93
N ALA A 64 11.26 4.31 20.55
CA ALA A 64 10.57 4.42 21.84
C ALA A 64 9.72 5.72 21.98
N PRO A 65 8.80 6.00 21.04
CA PRO A 65 8.04 7.24 21.05
C PRO A 65 6.98 7.27 22.15
N GLN A 66 6.65 8.46 22.67
CA GLN A 66 5.51 8.66 23.57
C GLN A 66 4.17 8.45 22.84
N ASP A 67 4.05 8.98 21.62
CA ASP A 67 2.88 8.87 20.76
C ASP A 67 3.33 8.50 19.33
N MET A 68 2.58 7.62 18.67
CA MET A 68 2.84 7.18 17.29
C MET A 68 1.59 7.37 16.45
N ILE A 69 1.74 7.90 15.23
CA ILE A 69 0.61 8.13 14.30
C ILE A 69 0.79 7.24 13.07
N LEU A 70 -0.19 6.40 12.79
CA LEU A 70 -0.22 5.58 11.58
C LEU A 70 -1.12 6.22 10.52
N PHE A 71 -0.53 6.59 9.38
CA PHE A 71 -1.22 7.23 8.25
C PHE A 71 -0.66 6.71 6.91
N HIS A 72 -1.32 7.08 5.80
CA HIS A 72 -0.94 6.67 4.44
C HIS A 72 -0.88 5.14 4.22
N ALA A 73 -1.71 4.41 4.95
CA ALA A 73 -1.90 2.97 4.80
C ALA A 73 -3.39 2.64 4.73
N PRO A 74 -3.78 1.53 4.06
CA PRO A 74 -5.13 0.98 4.16
C PRO A 74 -5.54 0.74 5.62
N GLU A 75 -6.84 0.84 5.91
CA GLU A 75 -7.37 0.72 7.26
C GLU A 75 -7.03 -0.64 7.91
N ASP A 76 -7.17 -1.73 7.15
CA ASP A 76 -6.85 -3.06 7.65
C ASP A 76 -5.36 -3.20 7.98
N SER A 77 -4.48 -2.65 7.14
CA SER A 77 -3.02 -2.73 7.36
C SER A 77 -2.57 -1.97 8.61
N ARG A 78 -3.10 -0.76 8.85
CA ARG A 78 -2.78 0.00 10.08
C ARG A 78 -3.33 -0.67 11.35
N ASN A 79 -4.47 -1.37 11.25
CA ASN A 79 -5.08 -2.08 12.38
C ASN A 79 -4.22 -3.27 12.84
N VAL A 80 -3.49 -3.92 11.91
CA VAL A 80 -2.53 -4.99 12.26
C VAL A 80 -1.40 -4.45 13.13
N ILE A 81 -0.72 -3.37 12.71
CA ILE A 81 0.36 -2.74 13.49
C ILE A 81 -0.17 -2.23 14.83
N PHE A 82 -1.35 -1.59 14.85
CA PHE A 82 -1.99 -1.15 16.08
C PHE A 82 -2.24 -2.30 17.06
N SER A 83 -2.75 -3.44 16.58
CA SER A 83 -3.04 -4.60 17.42
C SER A 83 -1.78 -5.22 18.04
N GLU A 84 -0.67 -5.16 17.33
CA GLU A 84 0.63 -5.67 17.78
C GLU A 84 1.29 -4.73 18.80
N MET A 85 1.35 -3.43 18.49
CA MET A 85 2.17 -2.47 19.22
C MET A 85 1.39 -1.55 20.17
N GLY A 86 0.06 -1.47 20.04
CA GLY A 86 -0.79 -0.51 20.77
C GLY A 86 -0.88 -0.75 22.28
N LYS A 87 -0.35 -1.88 22.77
CA LYS A 87 -0.21 -2.15 24.22
C LYS A 87 1.01 -1.48 24.83
N GLU A 88 2.03 -1.20 24.01
CA GLU A 88 3.34 -0.69 24.45
C GLU A 88 3.51 0.78 24.06
N ILE A 89 2.96 1.17 22.91
CA ILE A 89 3.04 2.53 22.37
C ILE A 89 1.63 3.09 22.23
N LYS A 90 1.45 4.36 22.59
CA LYS A 90 0.18 5.06 22.38
C LYS A 90 0.04 5.42 20.89
N ILE A 91 -0.72 4.60 20.16
CA ILE A 91 -0.90 4.73 18.71
C ILE A 91 -2.22 5.45 18.38
N HIS A 92 -2.15 6.37 17.43
CA HIS A 92 -3.28 7.12 16.88
C HIS A 92 -3.56 6.70 15.45
N LEU A 93 -4.83 6.45 15.14
CA LEU A 93 -5.32 6.07 13.81
C LEU A 93 -6.24 7.17 13.23
N PRO A 94 -5.67 8.33 12.79
CA PRO A 94 -6.48 9.44 12.31
C PRO A 94 -7.35 9.06 11.11
N VAL A 95 -8.47 9.77 10.96
CA VAL A 95 -9.35 9.69 9.79
C VAL A 95 -9.04 10.87 8.88
N ASN A 96 -8.97 10.63 7.56
CA ASN A 96 -8.66 11.68 6.59
C ASN A 96 -9.62 12.87 6.73
N GLY A 97 -9.06 14.08 6.80
CA GLY A 97 -9.82 15.32 6.95
C GLY A 97 -10.34 15.60 8.37
N VAL A 98 -10.11 14.70 9.33
CA VAL A 98 -10.50 14.89 10.73
C VAL A 98 -9.26 15.25 11.56
N PRO A 99 -9.24 16.43 12.23
CA PRO A 99 -8.12 16.82 13.07
C PRO A 99 -8.03 15.94 14.32
N ILE A 100 -6.81 15.65 14.75
CA ILE A 100 -6.51 15.01 16.04
C ILE A 100 -5.73 15.99 16.92
N HIS A 101 -6.00 15.96 18.23
CA HIS A 101 -5.28 16.75 19.22
C HIS A 101 -4.50 15.79 20.13
N ILE A 102 -3.19 15.92 20.14
CA ILE A 102 -2.30 15.13 21.00
C ILE A 102 -1.77 16.08 22.07
N ASN A 103 -2.21 15.86 23.30
CA ASN A 103 -1.72 16.62 24.45
C ASN A 103 -0.38 16.01 24.88
N SER A 104 0.68 16.83 24.85
CA SER A 104 2.00 16.49 25.37
C SER A 104 2.06 16.61 26.88
#